data_AF-C6LJY7-F1
#
_entry.id   AF-C6LJY7-F1
#
_cell.length_a   1.000
_cell.length_b   1.000
_cell.length_c   1.000
_cell.angle_alpha   90.00
_cell.angle_beta   90.00
_cell.angle_gamma   90.00
#
_symmetry.space_group_name_H-M   'P 1'
#
loop_
_entity.id
_entity.type
_entity.pdbx_description
1 polymer ?
#
loop_
_entity_poly.entity_id
_entity_poly.type
_entity_poly.pdbx_seq_one_letter_code
_entity_poly.pdbx_strand_id
1 'polypeptide(L)'
;MQNLTTIIHTIDHAFTSLVFLPMLFLLYCRISSLHRRTRRAHTLYRICMVLVILFLLRYFCAKFIFTTVNYPRFIESGLFPLIRAIFYSAPA
;
A
#
# COMPACT_ATOMS: atom_id res chain seq x y z
N MET A 1 -2.29 -24.39 4.65
CA MET A 1 -2.73 -23.19 3.92
C MET A 1 -3.36 -22.11 4.81
N GLN A 2 -4.12 -22.47 5.86
CA GLN A 2 -4.73 -21.50 6.80
C GLN A 2 -3.74 -20.59 7.54
N ASN A 3 -2.55 -21.08 7.89
CA ASN A 3 -1.54 -20.27 8.58
C ASN A 3 -0.96 -19.16 7.69
N LEU A 4 -0.88 -19.39 6.36
CA LEU A 4 -0.35 -18.40 5.43
C LEU A 4 -1.36 -17.28 5.20
N THR A 5 -2.64 -17.61 5.05
CA THR A 5 -3.70 -16.62 4.86
C THR A 5 -3.89 -15.76 6.11
N THR A 6 -3.80 -16.32 7.32
CA THR A 6 -3.84 -15.53 8.57
C THR A 6 -2.63 -14.62 8.72
N ILE A 7 -1.42 -15.08 8.37
CA ILE A 7 -0.22 -14.24 8.38
C ILE A 7 -0.38 -13.06 7.41
N ILE A 8 -0.82 -13.32 6.18
CA ILE A 8 -1.05 -12.26 5.18
C ILE A 8 -2.09 -11.26 5.67
N HIS A 9 -3.22 -11.75 6.20
CA HIS A 9 -4.28 -10.87 6.71
C HIS A 9 -3.82 -10.04 7.92
N THR A 10 -2.94 -10.61 8.75
CA THR A 10 -2.36 -9.92 9.91
C THR A 10 -1.38 -8.83 9.46
N ILE A 11 -0.50 -9.13 8.49
CA ILE A 11 0.42 -8.15 7.89
C ILE A 11 -0.37 -7.03 7.24
N ASP A 12 -1.43 -7.38 6.53
CA ASP A 12 -2.28 -6.45 5.80
C ASP A 12 -3.05 -5.50 6.75
N HIS A 13 -3.58 -6.04 7.85
CA HIS A 13 -4.19 -5.27 8.93
C HIS A 13 -3.16 -4.39 9.65
N ALA A 14 -1.96 -4.92 9.93
CA ALA A 14 -0.88 -4.14 10.52
C ALA A 14 -0.45 -2.99 9.60
N PHE A 15 -0.34 -3.23 8.28
CA PHE A 15 0.04 -2.22 7.31
C PHE A 15 -0.98 -1.09 7.21
N THR A 16 -2.28 -1.42 7.16
CA THR A 16 -3.35 -0.40 7.18
C THR A 16 -3.40 0.34 8.51
N SER A 17 -3.29 -0.37 9.63
CA SER A 17 -3.33 0.23 10.96
C SER A 17 -2.09 1.06 11.29
N LEU A 18 -0.91 0.77 10.72
CA LEU A 18 0.34 1.46 11.05
C LEU A 18 0.76 2.49 9.99
N VAL A 19 0.02 2.66 8.89
CA VAL A 19 0.38 3.62 7.83
C VAL A 19 0.39 5.08 8.31
N PHE A 20 -0.30 5.38 9.42
CA PHE A 20 -0.26 6.70 10.03
C PHE A 20 1.16 7.08 10.47
N LEU A 21 1.99 6.10 10.85
CA LEU A 21 3.33 6.31 11.37
C LEU A 21 4.31 6.84 10.29
N PRO A 22 4.42 6.24 9.08
CA PRO A 22 5.18 6.83 7.99
C PRO A 22 4.58 8.16 7.51
N MET A 23 3.25 8.35 7.52
CA MET A 23 2.65 9.66 7.21
C MET A 23 3.06 10.75 8.21
N LEU A 24 2.97 10.47 9.51
CA LEU A 24 3.41 11.38 10.59
C LEU A 24 4.91 11.66 10.49
N PHE A 25 5.72 10.65 10.16
CA PHE A 25 7.14 10.84 9.94
C PHE A 25 7.44 11.75 8.74
N LEU A 26 6.73 11.59 7.62
CA LEU A 26 6.84 12.48 6.46
C LEU A 26 6.45 13.91 6.82
N LEU A 27 5.35 14.08 7.56
CA LEU A 27 4.87 15.39 8.02
C LEU A 27 5.86 16.05 8.98
N TYR A 28 6.37 15.29 9.95
CA TYR A 28 7.42 15.72 10.87
C TYR A 28 8.67 16.17 10.12
N CYS A 29 9.13 15.38 9.14
CA CYS A 29 10.27 15.75 8.30
C CYS A 29 10.02 17.04 7.51
N ARG A 30 8.78 17.29 7.08
CA ARG A 30 8.40 18.47 6.30
C ARG A 30 8.32 19.74 7.16
N ILE A 31 7.75 19.64 8.36
CA ILE A 31 7.66 20.75 9.32
C ILE A 31 9.03 21.08 9.89
N SER A 32 9.82 20.07 10.24
CA SER A 32 11.10 20.24 10.92
C SER A 32 12.20 20.80 10.01
N SER A 33 11.91 21.13 8.72
CA SER A 33 12.86 21.63 7.70
C SER A 33 14.26 21.11 7.97
N LEU A 34 14.39 19.77 7.97
CA LEU A 34 15.43 19.03 8.67
C LEU A 34 16.82 19.42 8.15
N HIS A 35 17.38 20.47 8.75
CA HIS A 35 18.56 21.22 8.33
C HIS A 35 19.87 20.39 8.41
N ARG A 36 19.77 19.11 8.80
CA ARG A 36 20.90 18.22 9.00
C ARG A 36 20.51 16.78 8.68
N ARG A 37 20.13 16.55 7.42
CA ARG A 37 19.63 15.25 6.97
C ARG A 37 20.80 14.30 6.69
N THR A 38 21.08 13.42 7.65
CA THR A 38 22.05 12.32 7.47
C THR A 38 21.56 11.36 6.39
N ARG A 39 22.48 10.63 5.73
CA ARG A 39 22.14 9.63 4.68
C ARG A 39 21.06 8.65 5.12
N ARG A 40 21.05 8.25 6.40
CA ARG A 40 20.05 7.36 7.00
C ARG A 40 18.64 7.97 7.00
N ALA A 41 18.50 9.27 7.30
CA ALA A 41 17.22 9.96 7.30
C ALA A 41 16.63 10.09 5.87
N HIS A 42 17.47 10.21 4.85
CA HIS A 42 17.02 10.17 3.45
C HIS A 42 16.48 8.79 3.05
N THR A 43 17.17 7.71 3.43
CA THR A 43 16.70 6.35 3.17
C THR A 43 15.38 6.08 3.88
N LEU A 44 15.27 6.45 5.16
CA LEU A 44 14.04 6.25 5.93
C LEU A 44 12.87 7.05 5.36
N TYR A 45 13.12 8.28 4.89
CA TYR A 45 12.13 9.09 4.20
C TYR A 45 11.66 8.45 2.89
N ARG A 46 12.58 7.91 2.08
CA ARG A 46 12.22 7.17 0.85
C ARG A 46 11.36 5.95 1.18
N ILE A 47 11.73 5.17 2.19
CA ILE A 47 10.95 4.00 2.63
C ILE A 47 9.55 4.42 3.09
N CYS A 48 9.44 5.47 3.91
CA CYS A 48 8.14 6.00 4.35
C CYS A 48 7.29 6.47 3.17
N MET A 49 7.90 7.14 2.19
CA MET A 49 7.20 7.59 0.99
C MET A 49 6.69 6.39 0.16
N VAL A 50 7.50 5.36 -0.04
CA VAL A 50 7.10 4.13 -0.74
C VAL A 50 5.95 3.42 0.00
N LEU A 51 6.01 3.30 1.32
CA LEU A 51 4.95 2.71 2.13
C LEU A 51 3.62 3.47 1.97
N VAL A 52 3.66 4.80 1.98
CA VAL A 52 2.46 5.64 1.78
C VAL A 52 1.92 5.52 0.36
N ILE A 53 2.79 5.49 -0.67
CA ILE A 53 2.36 5.28 -2.07
C ILE A 53 1.69 3.91 -2.23
N LEU A 54 2.28 2.85 -1.67
CA LEU A 54 1.70 1.51 -1.70
C LEU A 54 0.32 1.47 -1.02
N PHE A 55 0.15 2.18 0.10
CA PHE A 55 -1.15 2.30 0.76
C PHE A 55 -2.18 3.04 -0.12
N LEU A 56 -1.80 4.17 -0.72
CA LEU A 56 -2.68 4.90 -1.63
C LEU A 56 -3.06 4.07 -2.84
N LEU A 57 -2.11 3.35 -3.43
CA LEU A 57 -2.37 2.44 -4.54
C LEU A 57 -3.36 1.35 -4.12
N ARG A 58 -3.16 0.73 -2.95
CA ARG A 58 -4.08 -0.26 -2.41
C ARG A 58 -5.48 0.32 -2.20
N TYR A 59 -5.58 1.50 -1.59
CA TYR A 59 -6.85 2.18 -1.36
C TYR A 59 -7.55 2.53 -2.68
N PHE A 60 -6.80 3.02 -3.66
CA PHE A 60 -7.29 3.31 -5.01
C PHE A 60 -7.80 2.04 -5.69
N CYS A 61 -7.04 0.94 -5.65
CA CYS A 61 -7.50 -0.34 -6.18
C CYS A 61 -8.81 -0.78 -5.50
N ALA A 62 -8.84 -0.81 -4.16
CA ALA A 62 -10.02 -1.21 -3.36
C ALA A 62 -11.27 -0.36 -3.64
N LYS A 63 -11.12 0.97 -3.73
CA LYS A 63 -12.25 1.90 -3.78
C LYS A 63 -12.61 2.40 -5.17
N PHE A 64 -11.69 2.32 -6.14
CA PHE A 64 -11.88 2.84 -7.49
C PHE A 64 -11.99 1.72 -8.52
N ILE A 65 -11.07 0.74 -8.47
CA ILE A 65 -11.02 -0.36 -9.45
C ILE A 65 -12.02 -1.46 -9.08
N PHE A 66 -12.08 -1.86 -7.81
CA PHE A 66 -12.97 -2.94 -7.33
C PHE A 66 -14.39 -2.46 -6.99
N THR A 67 -14.90 -1.46 -7.71
CA THR A 67 -16.32 -1.07 -7.63
C THR A 67 -17.13 -1.83 -8.66
N THR A 68 -18.40 -2.13 -8.37
CA THR A 68 -19.29 -2.86 -9.28
C THR A 68 -19.41 -2.22 -10.66
N VAL A 69 -19.18 -0.91 -10.75
CA VAL A 69 -19.24 -0.12 -12.00
C VAL A 69 -17.94 -0.21 -12.80
N ASN A 70 -16.77 -0.13 -12.14
CA ASN A 70 -15.48 -0.10 -12.83
C ASN A 70 -14.86 -1.48 -13.02
N TYR A 71 -15.16 -2.44 -12.15
CA TYR A 71 -14.63 -3.79 -12.20
C TYR A 71 -14.79 -4.47 -13.57
N PRO A 72 -15.99 -4.51 -14.19
CA PRO A 72 -16.16 -5.15 -15.51
C PRO A 72 -15.32 -4.46 -16.60
N ARG A 73 -15.20 -3.13 -16.58
CA ARG A 73 -14.41 -2.36 -17.56
C ARG A 73 -12.90 -2.66 -17.46
N PHE A 74 -12.40 -2.95 -16.25
CA PHE A 74 -11.00 -3.32 -16.03
C PHE A 74 -10.71 -4.81 -16.33
N ILE A 75 -11.73 -5.68 -16.27
CA ILE A 75 -11.60 -7.07 -16.72
C ILE A 75 -11.44 -7.14 -18.23
N GLU A 76 -12.25 -6.36 -18.96
CA GLU A 76 -12.20 -6.29 -20.43
C GLU A 76 -10.89 -5.69 -20.96
N SER A 77 -10.21 -4.85 -20.17
CA SER A 77 -8.98 -4.17 -20.58
C SER A 77 -7.68 -5.00 -20.45
N GLY A 78 -7.77 -6.30 -20.10
CA GLY A 78 -6.63 -7.23 -20.10
C GLY A 78 -5.57 -7.03 -18.99
N LEU A 79 -5.70 -6.01 -18.15
CA LEU A 79 -4.83 -5.72 -16.98
C LEU A 79 -5.15 -6.59 -15.76
N PHE A 80 -6.26 -7.32 -15.82
CA PHE A 80 -6.81 -8.12 -14.75
C PHE A 80 -5.92 -9.27 -14.23
N PRO A 81 -5.10 -9.99 -15.04
CA PRO A 81 -4.27 -11.08 -14.55
C PRO A 81 -3.23 -10.62 -13.52
N LEU A 82 -2.63 -9.46 -13.74
CA LEU A 82 -1.60 -8.89 -12.85
C LEU A 82 -2.23 -8.37 -11.55
N ILE A 83 -3.37 -7.68 -11.66
CA ILE A 83 -4.13 -7.18 -10.50
C ILE A 83 -4.66 -8.36 -9.67
N ARG A 84 -5.19 -9.41 -10.31
CA ARG A 84 -5.65 -10.62 -9.63
C ARG A 84 -4.49 -11.37 -8.97
N ALA A 85 -3.31 -11.43 -9.58
CA ALA A 85 -2.15 -12.07 -8.96
C ALA A 85 -1.60 -11.30 -7.74
N ILE A 86 -1.63 -9.96 -7.78
CA ILE A 86 -1.14 -9.10 -6.69
C ILE A 86 -2.16 -8.99 -5.54
N PHE A 87 -3.46 -8.94 -5.84
CA PHE A 87 -4.51 -8.66 -4.85
C PHE A 87 -5.41 -9.86 -4.52
N TYR A 88 -5.40 -10.94 -5.32
CA TYR A 88 -6.31 -12.11 -5.22
C TYR A 88 -5.59 -13.44 -5.50
N SER A 89 -4.40 -13.65 -4.94
CA SER A 89 -3.76 -14.97 -5.00
C SER A 89 -4.64 -16.03 -4.31
N ALA A 90 -5.30 -16.83 -5.15
CA ALA A 90 -6.09 -18.04 -4.92
C ALA A 90 -7.36 -17.94 -4.03
N PRO A 91 -8.58 -18.01 -4.61
CA PRO A 91 -9.59 -18.89 -4.06
C PRO A 91 -9.23 -20.35 -4.42
N ALA A 92 -9.46 -21.25 -3.46
CA ALA A 92 -9.35 -22.70 -3.61
C ALA A 92 -10.17 -23.23 -4.80
#